data_AF-A0A8S3B9F4-F1
#
_entry.id   AF-A0A8S3B9F4-F1
#
_cell.length_a   1.000
_cell.length_b   1.000
_cell.length_c   1.000
_cell.angle_alpha   90.00
_cell.angle_beta   90.00
_cell.angle_gamma   90.00
#
_symmetry.space_group_name_H-M   'P 1'
#
loop_
_entity.id
_entity.type
_entity.pdbx_description
1 polymer ?
#
loop_
_entity_poly.entity_id
_entity_poly.type
_entity_poly.pdbx_seq_one_letter_code
_entity_poly.pdbx_strand_id
1 'polypeptide(L)' 'VVFAVVFRMIQHVWQLLNDSINECLVLPRPSATSCTRGQFNMEPCTIIYTNWMNSKWRIEQLGAMQYYNWEMPNVLYTI' A
#
# COMPACT_ATOMS: atom_id res chain seq x y z
N VAL A 1 -26.79 1.44 13.60
CA VAL A 1 -26.75 2.92 13.60
C VAL A 1 -25.40 3.44 14.08
N VAL A 2 -24.90 3.05 15.27
CA VAL A 2 -23.60 3.51 15.83
C VAL A 2 -22.40 3.28 14.90
N PHE A 3 -22.25 2.08 14.33
CA PHE A 3 -21.16 1.75 13.39
C PHE A 3 -21.10 2.68 12.17
N ALA A 4 -22.25 3.04 11.59
CA ALA A 4 -22.31 3.92 10.43
C ALA A 4 -21.91 5.36 10.78
N VAL A 5 -22.23 5.82 11.99
CA VAL A 5 -21.84 7.14 12.49
C VAL A 5 -20.33 7.21 12.71
N VAL A 6 -19.74 6.20 13.36
CA VAL A 6 -18.29 6.12 13.58
C VAL A 6 -17.54 6.05 12.24
N PHE A 7 -18.00 5.23 11.30
CA PHE A 7 -17.38 5.14 9.99
C PHE A 7 -17.40 6.49 9.24
N ARG A 8 -18.54 7.19 9.24
CA ARG A 8 -18.64 8.52 8.62
C ARG A 8 -17.75 9.56 9.30
N MET A 9 -17.64 9.52 10.62
CA MET A 9 -16.75 10.41 11.36
C MET A 9 -15.28 10.19 10.97
N ILE A 10 -14.83 8.93 10.86
CA ILE A 10 -13.46 8.60 10.45
C ILE A 10 -13.18 9.08 9.02
N GLN A 11 -14.11 8.87 8.08
CA GLN A 11 -13.96 9.36 6.71
C GLN A 11 -13.82 10.89 6.65
N HIS A 12 -14.62 11.60 7.45
CA HIS A 12 -14.54 13.06 7.51
C HIS A 12 -13.19 13.56 8.03
N VAL A 13 -12.62 12.92 9.05
CA VAL A 13 -11.30 13.29 9.58
C VAL A 13 -10.20 13.09 8.53
N TRP A 14 -10.23 11.99 7.76
CA TRP A 14 -9.28 11.77 6.68
C TRP A 14 -9.42 12.78 5.53
N GLN A 15 -10.66 13.19 5.21
CA GLN A 15 -10.91 14.25 4.23
C GLN A 15 -10.32 15.59 4.69
N LEU A 16 -10.63 16.01 5.92
CA LEU A 16 -10.05 17.24 6.50
C LEU A 16 -8.52 17.22 6.51
N LEU A 17 -7.92 16.06 6.82
CA LEU A 17 -6.47 15.91 6.74
C LEU A 17 -5.98 16.09 5.30
N ASN A 18 -6.60 15.41 4.34
CA ASN A 18 -6.23 15.51 2.92
C ASN A 18 -6.29 16.95 2.42
N ASP A 19 -7.36 17.68 2.77
CA ASP A 19 -7.53 19.08 2.42
C ASP A 19 -6.42 19.94 3.07
N SER A 20 -6.07 19.67 4.34
CA SER A 20 -5.02 20.41 5.06
C SER A 20 -3.61 20.23 4.50
N ILE A 21 -3.36 19.15 3.74
CA ILE A 21 -2.06 18.85 3.13
C ILE A 21 -2.09 18.99 1.60
N ASN A 22 -3.00 19.81 1.06
CA ASN A 22 -3.15 20.06 -0.38
C ASN A 22 -3.33 18.77 -1.19
N GLU A 23 -4.27 17.93 -0.76
CA GLU A 23 -4.65 16.68 -1.44
C GLU A 23 -3.51 15.65 -1.56
N CYS A 24 -2.47 15.76 -0.74
CA CYS A 24 -1.33 14.84 -0.75
C CYS A 24 -1.54 13.58 0.11
N LEU A 25 -2.74 13.34 0.67
CA LEU A 25 -2.99 12.13 1.44
C LEU A 25 -3.15 10.95 0.48
N VAL A 26 -2.26 9.98 0.61
CA VAL A 26 -2.31 8.74 -0.15
C VAL A 26 -2.70 7.58 0.76
N LEU A 27 -3.58 6.70 0.26
CA LEU A 27 -3.83 5.42 0.89
C LEU A 27 -2.71 4.45 0.47
N PRO A 28 -1.75 4.10 1.34
CA PRO A 28 -0.66 3.21 0.96
C PRO A 28 -1.23 1.84 0.59
N ARG A 29 -0.75 1.30 -0.54
CA ARG A 29 -0.99 -0.09 -0.94
C ARG A 29 0.35 -0.81 -0.95
N PRO A 30 0.43 -2.06 -0.46
CA PRO A 30 1.65 -2.83 -0.55
C PRO A 30 2.20 -2.84 -1.99
N SER A 31 3.50 -2.63 -2.17
CA SER A 31 4.12 -2.59 -3.51
C SER A 31 3.89 -3.90 -4.27
N ALA A 32 3.80 -5.02 -3.56
CA ALA A 32 3.52 -6.35 -4.10
C ALA A 32 2.02 -6.69 -4.24
N THR A 33 1.11 -5.71 -4.13
CA THR A 33 -0.34 -5.95 -4.22
C THR A 33 -0.73 -6.74 -5.48
N SER A 34 -0.14 -6.42 -6.63
CA SER A 34 -0.42 -7.10 -7.90
C SER A 34 0.11 -8.54 -7.97
N CYS A 35 0.85 -9.00 -6.98
CA CYS A 35 1.26 -10.40 -6.85
C CYS A 35 0.28 -11.23 -5.99
N THR A 36 -0.73 -10.61 -5.38
CA THR A 36 -1.66 -11.32 -4.48
C THR A 36 -2.84 -11.92 -5.24
N ARG A 37 -3.32 -13.10 -4.79
CA ARG A 37 -4.37 -13.90 -5.48
C ARG A 37 -5.65 -13.12 -5.86
N GLY A 38 -6.05 -12.11 -5.08
CA GLY A 38 -7.24 -11.31 -5.35
C GLY A 38 -7.02 -10.15 -6.34
N GLN A 39 -5.77 -9.79 -6.60
CA GLN A 39 -5.39 -8.62 -7.41
C GLN A 39 -4.28 -8.98 -8.41
N PHE A 40 -4.14 -10.26 -8.72
CA PHE A 40 -3.01 -10.78 -9.49
C PHE A 40 -2.99 -10.19 -10.89
N ASN A 41 -1.86 -9.60 -11.24
CA ASN A 41 -1.55 -9.17 -12.59
C ASN A 41 -0.08 -9.51 -12.88
N MET A 42 0.11 -10.36 -13.89
CA MET A 42 1.39 -10.99 -14.19
C MET A 42 2.49 -10.00 -14.57
N GLU A 43 2.17 -8.99 -15.38
CA GLU A 43 3.14 -8.00 -15.84
C GLU A 43 3.71 -7.15 -14.68
N PRO A 44 2.88 -6.41 -13.89
CA PRO A 44 3.40 -5.63 -12.77
C PRO A 44 4.02 -6.52 -11.69
N CYS A 45 3.49 -7.73 -11.45
CA CYS A 45 4.10 -8.64 -10.49
C CYS A 45 5.52 -9.07 -10.91
N THR A 46 5.76 -9.30 -12.20
CA THR A 46 7.09 -9.61 -12.73
C THR A 46 8.05 -8.44 -12.51
N ILE A 47 7.62 -7.21 -12.79
CA ILE A 47 8.43 -6.00 -12.56
C ILE A 47 8.82 -5.88 -11.08
N ILE A 48 7.86 -6.08 -10.17
CA ILE A 48 8.09 -6.04 -8.71
C ILE A 48 9.10 -7.11 -8.30
N TYR A 49 8.94 -8.34 -8.79
CA TYR A 49 9.84 -9.44 -8.48
C TYR A 49 11.28 -9.13 -8.93
N THR A 50 11.46 -8.60 -10.15
CA THR A 50 12.77 -8.21 -10.68
C THR A 50 13.42 -7.07 -9.89
N ASN A 51 12.64 -6.15 -9.33
CA ASN A 51 13.15 -4.96 -8.65
C ASN A 51 13.11 -5.06 -7.12
N TRP A 52 12.65 -6.18 -6.54
CA TRP A 52 12.36 -6.28 -5.12
C TRP A 52 13.54 -5.90 -4.20
N MET A 53 14.76 -6.22 -4.64
CA MET A 53 16.02 -5.95 -3.93
C MET A 53 16.70 -4.64 -4.34
N ASN A 54 16.14 -3.92 -5.32
CA ASN A 54 16.67 -2.64 -5.80
C ASN A 54 16.24 -1.50 -4.87
N SER A 55 17.16 -1.02 -4.03
CA SER A 55 16.88 0.05 -3.06
C SER A 55 16.36 1.33 -3.70
N LYS A 56 16.80 1.68 -4.91
CA LYS A 56 16.32 2.86 -5.63
C LYS A 56 14.84 2.70 -5.99
N TRP A 57 14.48 1.56 -6.59
CA TRP A 57 13.08 1.27 -6.93
C TRP A 57 12.18 1.25 -5.69
N ARG A 58 12.69 0.72 -4.57
CA ARG A 58 11.93 0.66 -3.30
C ARG A 58 11.61 2.03 -2.73
N ILE A 59 12.52 3.00 -2.82
CA ILE A 59 12.28 4.37 -2.33
C ILE A 59 11.16 5.06 -3.13
N GLU A 60 10.96 4.66 -4.37
CA GLU A 60 9.88 5.16 -5.23
C GLU A 60 8.52 4.54 -4.92
N GLN A 61 8.46 3.49 -4.09
CA GLN A 61 7.20 2.83 -3.71
C GLN A 61 6.64 3.42 -2.41
N LEU A 62 5.44 3.98 -2.49
CA LEU A 62 4.75 4.55 -1.33
C LEU A 62 4.51 3.49 -0.26
N GLY A 63 5.02 3.73 0.94
CA GLY A 63 4.84 2.84 2.10
C GLY A 63 5.71 1.58 2.08
N ALA A 64 6.58 1.39 1.09
CA ALA A 64 7.56 0.32 1.11
C ALA A 64 8.61 0.56 2.20
N MET A 65 9.01 -0.52 2.87
CA MET A 65 10.07 -0.42 3.87
C MET A 65 11.43 -0.38 3.18
N GLN A 66 12.39 0.36 3.75
CA GLN A 66 13.75 0.44 3.19
C GLN A 66 14.41 -0.93 3.07
N TYR A 67 14.16 -1.81 4.04
CA TYR A 67 14.63 -3.18 4.03
C TYR A 67 13.45 -4.16 4.07
N TYR A 68 13.47 -5.14 3.16
CA TYR A 68 12.35 -6.06 2.91
C TYR A 68 12.01 -6.97 4.09
N ASN A 69 12.91 -7.13 5.06
CA ASN A 69 12.65 -7.92 6.27
C ASN A 69 11.57 -7.30 7.18
N TRP A 70 11.32 -5.99 7.06
CA TRP A 70 10.29 -5.25 7.79
C TRP A 70 8.92 -5.35 7.10
N GLU A 71 8.90 -5.78 5.84
CA GLU A 71 7.66 -6.18 5.19
C GLU A 71 7.33 -7.56 5.76
N MET A 72 6.30 -7.59 6.63
CA MET A 72 5.85 -8.84 7.26
C MET A 72 5.75 -9.95 6.20
N PRO A 73 6.06 -11.21 6.54
CA PRO A 73 6.11 -12.33 5.60
C PRO A 73 4.78 -12.67 4.90
N ASN A 74 3.71 -11.88 5.03
CA ASN A 74 2.36 -12.31 4.68
C ASN A 74 1.85 -11.90 3.28
N VAL A 75 2.74 -11.48 2.37
CA VAL A 75 2.38 -11.34 0.94
C VAL A 75 3.14 -12.29 0.02
N LEU A 76 4.24 -12.90 0.47
CA LEU A 76 5.02 -13.88 -0.31
C LEU A 76 4.79 -15.34 0.12
N TYR A 77 4.19 -15.59 1.30
CA TYR A 77 3.85 -16.95 1.78
C TYR A 77 2.45 -17.41 1.35
N THR A 78 1.85 -16.77 0.36
CA THR A 78 0.62 -17.23 -0.31
C THR A 78 0.83 -17.30 -1.82
N ILE A 79 1.92 -17.95 -2.22
CA ILE A 79 2.09 -18.50 -3.56
C ILE A 79 1.49 -19.91 -3.54
#